data_AF-A0A958FT47-F1
#
_entry.id   AF-A0A958FT47-F1
#
_cell.length_a   1.000
_cell.length_b   1.000
_cell.length_c   1.000
_cell.angle_alpha   90.00
_cell.angle_beta   90.00
_cell.angle_gamma   90.00
#
_symmetry.space_group_name_H-M   'P 1'
#
loop_
_entity.id
_entity.type
_entity.pdbx_description
1 polymer ?
#
loop_
_entity_poly.entity_id
_entity_poly.type
_entity_poly.pdbx_seq_one_letter_code
_entity_poly.pdbx_strand_id
1 'polypeptide(L)'
;EFQHQFLLGENLLVAPVTRDGERLKKVYLPEGDWLNLNDETTYSGGKTIIVEAPLDELPMFLRSGGILPEQPVRQHTGADAPNELSLDVFSANDYGSFLLYEDDGESMAYQNDAYRLTQFEINVTKDHSLFSRNVLNSGFGAAGRELSVKFHGIAAAPAQVSLNKNHLHLLNSSSESGTGYFFDAEKRVLTVKFIESETAQTITIR
;
A
#
# COMPACT_ATOMS: atom_id res chain seq x y z
N GLU A 1 4.77 24.03 16.38
CA GLU A 1 5.51 22.95 17.06
C GLU A 1 5.87 21.76 16.15
N PHE A 2 5.13 21.50 15.06
CA PHE A 2 5.39 20.36 14.15
C PHE A 2 5.87 20.78 12.75
N GLN A 3 6.93 21.59 12.68
CA GLN A 3 7.46 22.12 11.41
C GLN A 3 8.32 21.10 10.62
N HIS A 4 8.63 19.95 11.20
CA HIS A 4 9.54 18.95 10.64
C HIS A 4 8.86 17.58 10.43
N GLN A 5 7.61 17.65 10.00
CA GLN A 5 6.81 16.53 9.51
C GLN A 5 5.79 17.07 8.50
N PHE A 6 5.38 16.24 7.56
CA PHE A 6 4.38 16.59 6.55
C PHE A 6 3.64 15.35 6.07
N LEU A 7 2.46 15.55 5.49
CA LEU A 7 1.77 14.51 4.73
C LEU A 7 2.28 14.52 3.29
N LEU A 8 2.65 13.36 2.77
CA LEU A 8 2.93 13.13 1.36
C LEU A 8 1.70 12.45 0.75
N GLY A 9 0.91 13.25 0.02
CA GLY A 9 -0.44 12.85 -0.34
C GLY A 9 -1.35 12.80 0.90
N GLU A 10 -2.38 11.97 0.86
CA GLU A 10 -3.39 11.88 1.93
C GLU A 10 -3.08 10.81 2.98
N ASN A 11 -2.30 9.79 2.60
CA ASN A 11 -2.16 8.55 3.36
C ASN A 11 -0.85 8.45 4.16
N LEU A 12 0.22 9.14 3.74
CA LEU A 12 1.57 8.95 4.28
C LEU A 12 2.03 10.17 5.07
N LEU A 13 2.39 9.99 6.33
CA LEU A 13 3.08 11.00 7.14
C LEU A 13 4.57 10.71 7.17
N VAL A 14 5.39 11.72 6.83
CA VAL A 14 6.84 11.62 6.82
C VAL A 14 7.41 12.60 7.84
N ALA A 15 8.35 12.15 8.68
CA ALA A 15 8.95 12.97 9.73
C ALA A 15 10.49 12.99 9.65
N PRO A 16 11.08 13.78 8.74
CA PRO A 16 12.53 13.82 8.54
C PRO A 16 13.31 14.27 9.79
N VAL A 17 14.45 13.62 10.03
CA VAL A 17 15.44 14.06 11.01
C VAL A 17 16.22 15.23 10.41
N THR A 18 16.18 16.39 11.06
CA THR A 18 16.75 17.65 10.53
C THR A 18 17.78 18.27 11.46
N ARG A 19 18.08 17.60 12.58
CA ARG A 19 19.09 18.03 13.55
C ARG A 19 20.20 17.00 13.64
N ASP A 20 21.44 17.48 13.65
CA ASP A 20 22.60 16.62 13.81
C ASP A 20 22.52 15.83 15.13
N GLY A 21 22.93 14.57 15.08
CA GLY A 21 22.90 13.65 16.23
C GLY A 21 21.51 13.25 16.76
N GLU A 22 20.40 13.74 16.20
CA GLU A 22 19.06 13.32 16.61
C GLU A 22 18.85 11.84 16.23
N ARG A 23 18.46 11.01 17.22
CA ARG A 23 18.17 9.56 17.06
C ARG A 23 16.79 9.16 17.57
N LEU A 24 16.07 10.14 18.13
CA LEU A 24 14.69 10.00 18.57
C LEU A 24 13.92 11.15 17.94
N LYS A 25 12.80 10.85 17.30
CA LYS A 25 11.96 11.85 16.65
C LYS A 25 10.66 12.03 17.40
N LYS A 26 10.33 13.27 17.74
CA LYS A 26 9.01 13.64 18.26
C LYS A 26 8.07 13.89 17.07
N VAL A 27 7.00 13.10 16.96
CA VAL A 27 6.05 13.14 15.83
C VAL A 27 4.63 13.28 16.35
N TYR A 28 3.88 14.25 15.84
CA TYR A 28 2.43 14.32 16.07
C TYR A 28 1.70 13.50 15.02
N LEU A 29 0.91 12.53 15.47
CA LEU A 29 0.01 11.78 14.62
C LEU A 29 -1.40 12.39 14.71
N PRO A 30 -1.99 12.86 13.59
CA PRO A 30 -3.39 13.29 13.54
C PRO A 30 -4.36 12.16 13.95
N GLU A 31 -5.63 12.47 14.16
CA GLU A 31 -6.63 11.45 14.50
C GLU A 31 -6.72 10.29 13.49
N GLY A 32 -7.01 9.09 14.00
CA GLY A 32 -6.95 7.83 13.28
C GLY A 32 -5.81 6.93 13.77
N ASP A 33 -5.73 5.71 13.27
CA ASP A 33 -4.60 4.82 13.54
C ASP A 33 -3.53 4.96 12.45
N TRP A 34 -2.27 4.77 12.83
CA TRP A 34 -1.10 4.95 11.98
C TRP A 34 -0.14 3.77 12.14
N LEU A 35 0.27 3.19 11.03
CA LEU A 35 1.27 2.14 10.95
C LEU A 35 2.64 2.74 10.69
N ASN A 36 3.63 2.49 11.54
CA ASN A 36 5.03 2.77 11.23
C ASN A 36 5.53 1.76 10.20
N LEU A 37 5.94 2.24 9.02
CA LEU A 37 6.37 1.38 7.90
C LEU A 37 7.75 0.73 8.14
N ASN A 38 8.51 1.19 9.12
CA ASN A 38 9.85 0.64 9.40
C ASN A 38 9.79 -0.63 10.27
N ASP A 39 8.86 -0.68 11.23
CA ASP A 39 8.83 -1.71 12.29
C ASP A 39 7.45 -2.38 12.48
N GLU A 40 6.46 -2.05 11.64
CA GLU A 40 5.08 -2.55 11.70
C GLU A 40 4.30 -2.16 12.96
N THR A 41 4.82 -1.26 13.80
CA THR A 41 4.14 -0.80 15.02
C THR A 41 2.96 0.09 14.66
N THR A 42 1.80 -0.19 15.27
CA THR A 42 0.61 0.65 15.15
C THR A 42 0.49 1.62 16.31
N TYR A 43 0.18 2.88 15.99
CA TYR A 43 -0.06 3.95 16.95
C TYR A 43 -1.45 4.55 16.73
N SER A 44 -2.22 4.72 17.81
CA SER A 44 -3.40 5.59 17.77
C SER A 44 -2.97 7.05 17.71
N GLY A 45 -3.71 7.83 16.92
CA GLY A 45 -3.46 9.23 16.65
C GLY A 45 -4.05 10.20 17.65
N GLY A 46 -4.12 11.48 17.26
CA GLY A 46 -4.54 12.60 18.11
C GLY A 46 -3.51 12.97 19.18
N LYS A 47 -2.29 12.44 19.07
CA LYS A 47 -1.25 12.59 20.09
C LYS A 47 0.14 12.69 19.49
N THR A 48 1.06 13.15 20.32
CA THR A 48 2.49 13.11 20.00
C THR A 48 3.10 11.82 20.51
N ILE A 49 3.93 11.19 19.68
CA ILE A 49 4.75 10.03 20.02
C ILE A 49 6.24 10.38 19.91
N ILE A 50 7.08 9.53 20.50
CA ILE A 50 8.52 9.55 20.32
C ILE A 50 8.88 8.20 19.69
N VAL A 51 9.57 8.24 18.56
CA VAL A 51 10.02 7.05 17.83
C VAL A 51 11.53 7.05 17.69
N GLU A 52 12.10 5.87 17.49
CA GLU A 52 13.49 5.76 17.05
C GLU A 52 13.64 6.30 15.63
N ALA A 53 14.77 6.94 15.38
CA ALA A 53 15.16 7.45 14.08
C ALA A 53 16.67 7.25 13.93
N PRO A 54 17.15 5.99 13.81
CA PRO A 54 18.54 5.72 13.52
C PRO A 54 18.93 6.34 12.16
N LEU A 55 20.23 6.41 11.90
CA LEU A 55 20.74 7.19 10.75
C LEU A 55 20.24 6.67 9.39
N ASP A 56 19.94 5.39 9.31
CA ASP A 56 19.51 4.64 8.13
C ASP A 56 18.00 4.53 7.97
N GLU A 57 17.21 5.08 8.88
CA GLU A 57 15.74 5.02 8.83
C GLU A 57 15.09 6.41 8.82
N LEU A 58 14.19 6.60 7.86
CA LEU A 58 13.29 7.74 7.82
C LEU A 58 11.96 7.34 8.48
N PRO A 59 11.51 8.00 9.56
CA PRO A 59 10.20 7.70 10.13
C PRO A 59 9.07 8.04 9.16
N MET A 60 8.30 7.02 8.79
CA MET A 60 7.17 7.10 7.86
C MET A 60 5.98 6.33 8.41
N PHE A 61 4.80 6.93 8.32
CA PHE A 61 3.58 6.38 8.90
C PHE A 61 2.44 6.34 7.89
N LEU A 62 1.87 5.17 7.66
CA LEU A 62 0.71 4.97 6.80
C LEU A 62 -0.57 5.03 7.64
N ARG A 63 -1.51 5.91 7.27
CA ARG A 63 -2.81 6.03 7.95
C ARG A 63 -3.68 4.79 7.74
N SER A 64 -4.55 4.45 8.70
CA SER A 64 -5.57 3.40 8.52
C SER A 64 -6.40 3.66 7.26
N GLY A 65 -6.65 2.60 6.47
CA GLY A 65 -7.25 2.70 5.13
C GLY A 65 -6.29 3.22 4.06
N GLY A 66 -5.08 3.63 4.42
CA GLY A 66 -4.06 4.07 3.49
C GLY A 66 -3.65 2.94 2.55
N ILE A 67 -3.58 3.28 1.26
CA ILE A 67 -3.06 2.42 0.20
C ILE A 67 -1.86 3.16 -0.39
N LEU A 68 -0.69 2.51 -0.39
CA LEU A 68 0.56 3.04 -0.92
C LEU A 68 1.04 2.15 -2.08
N PRO A 69 0.96 2.63 -3.33
CA PRO A 69 1.53 1.91 -4.46
C PRO A 69 3.04 2.08 -4.54
N GLU A 70 3.73 0.99 -4.84
CA GLU A 70 5.17 0.93 -5.02
C GLU A 70 5.52 0.08 -6.25
N GLN A 71 6.62 0.44 -6.90
CA GLN A 71 7.18 -0.32 -8.02
C GLN A 71 8.58 -0.82 -7.65
N PRO A 72 9.06 -1.89 -8.31
CA PRO A 72 10.44 -2.35 -8.11
C PRO A 72 11.47 -1.24 -8.34
N VAL A 73 12.58 -1.30 -7.61
CA VAL A 73 13.69 -0.35 -7.79
C VAL A 73 14.19 -0.40 -9.23
N ARG A 74 14.29 0.78 -9.85
CA ARG A 74 14.87 1.00 -11.18
C ARG A 74 15.97 2.06 -11.09
N GLN A 75 16.91 2.04 -12.04
CA GLN A 75 18.02 2.98 -12.06
C GLN A 75 17.63 4.36 -12.62
N HIS A 76 16.58 4.43 -13.43
CA HIS A 76 16.01 5.66 -13.99
C HIS A 76 14.56 5.43 -14.42
N THR A 77 13.83 6.51 -14.70
CA THR A 77 12.41 6.48 -15.06
C THR A 77 12.14 6.03 -16.50
N GLY A 78 13.07 6.23 -17.43
CA GLY A 78 12.94 5.78 -18.83
C GLY A 78 13.23 4.29 -19.06
N ALA A 79 13.19 3.46 -18.01
CA ALA A 79 13.29 2.02 -18.15
C ALA A 79 11.93 1.45 -18.55
N ASP A 80 11.89 0.21 -19.06
CA ASP A 80 10.63 -0.45 -19.42
C ASP A 80 9.64 -0.43 -18.24
N ALA A 81 8.36 -0.23 -18.58
CA ALA A 81 7.28 -0.22 -17.61
C ALA A 81 7.34 -1.47 -16.72
N PRO A 82 7.22 -1.34 -15.39
CA PRO A 82 7.35 -2.47 -14.50
C PRO A 82 6.25 -3.49 -14.78
N ASN A 83 6.64 -4.76 -14.84
CA ASN A 83 5.73 -5.90 -14.92
C ASN A 83 5.10 -6.24 -13.55
N GLU A 84 5.41 -5.46 -12.51
CA GLU A 84 5.01 -5.70 -11.13
C GLU A 84 4.55 -4.38 -10.47
N LEU A 85 3.52 -4.48 -9.63
CA LEU A 85 3.03 -3.39 -8.78
C LEU A 85 2.80 -3.93 -7.37
N SER A 86 3.43 -3.34 -6.36
CA SER A 86 3.15 -3.62 -4.95
C SER A 86 2.19 -2.59 -4.40
N LEU A 87 1.29 -2.99 -3.51
CA LEU A 87 0.45 -2.09 -2.73
C LEU A 87 0.59 -2.43 -1.25
N ASP A 88 1.04 -1.47 -0.45
CA ASP A 88 1.07 -1.58 1.00
C ASP A 88 -0.24 -0.95 1.53
N VAL A 89 -1.07 -1.78 2.18
CA VAL A 89 -2.45 -1.45 2.59
C VAL A 89 -2.61 -1.63 4.09
N PHE A 90 -2.80 -0.53 4.83
CA PHE A 90 -3.00 -0.62 6.26
C PHE A 90 -4.46 -0.93 6.63
N SER A 91 -4.71 -2.14 7.12
CA SER A 91 -6.05 -2.74 7.23
C SER A 91 -6.63 -2.70 8.65
N ALA A 92 -6.26 -1.71 9.48
CA ALA A 92 -6.57 -1.73 10.91
C ALA A 92 -8.04 -1.44 11.27
N ASN A 93 -8.74 -0.55 10.55
CA ASN A 93 -10.18 -0.29 10.60
C ASN A 93 -10.43 1.01 9.82
N ASP A 94 -10.88 0.93 8.57
CA ASP A 94 -11.53 2.06 7.88
C ASP A 94 -12.00 1.63 6.48
N TYR A 95 -12.71 2.54 5.82
CA TYR A 95 -12.69 2.63 4.38
C TYR A 95 -11.43 3.38 3.91
N GLY A 96 -10.85 2.93 2.81
CA GLY A 96 -9.72 3.58 2.18
C GLY A 96 -9.84 3.54 0.67
N SER A 97 -9.32 4.56 -0.01
CA SER A 97 -9.23 4.56 -1.47
C SER A 97 -7.95 5.22 -1.98
N PHE A 98 -7.56 4.84 -3.19
CA PHE A 98 -6.44 5.44 -3.90
C PHE A 98 -6.70 5.39 -5.41
N LEU A 99 -6.36 6.47 -6.11
CA LEU A 99 -6.42 6.56 -7.56
C LEU A 99 -4.99 6.53 -8.13
N LEU A 100 -4.63 5.40 -8.75
CA LEU A 100 -3.37 5.28 -9.47
C LEU A 100 -3.56 5.78 -10.89
N TYR A 101 -2.83 6.85 -11.21
CA TYR A 101 -2.77 7.46 -12.53
C TYR A 101 -1.49 7.00 -13.24
N GLU A 102 -1.61 6.60 -14.51
CA GLU A 102 -0.50 6.13 -15.34
C GLU A 102 -0.64 6.68 -16.77
N ASP A 103 0.42 7.25 -17.33
CA ASP A 103 0.50 7.68 -18.72
C ASP A 103 1.90 7.37 -19.29
N ASP A 104 2.22 7.91 -20.47
CA ASP A 104 3.54 7.69 -21.08
C ASP A 104 4.68 8.47 -20.41
N GLY A 105 4.38 9.40 -19.49
CA GLY A 105 5.35 10.22 -18.78
C GLY A 105 6.14 11.21 -19.65
N GLU A 106 5.85 11.32 -20.95
CA GLU A 106 6.67 12.04 -21.92
C GLU A 106 5.87 13.04 -22.77
N SER A 107 4.68 12.66 -23.22
CA SER A 107 3.92 13.41 -24.21
C SER A 107 2.75 14.19 -23.59
N MET A 108 2.05 14.95 -24.44
CA MET A 108 0.80 15.64 -24.06
C MET A 108 -0.44 14.77 -24.34
N ALA A 109 -0.28 13.47 -24.65
CA ALA A 109 -1.39 12.60 -25.01
C ALA A 109 -2.41 12.43 -23.87
N TYR A 110 -1.97 12.60 -22.61
CA TYR A 110 -2.86 12.60 -21.45
C TYR A 110 -4.01 13.62 -21.56
N GLN A 111 -3.82 14.71 -22.31
CA GLN A 111 -4.86 15.73 -22.56
C GLN A 111 -5.99 15.22 -23.46
N ASN A 112 -5.78 14.08 -24.14
CA ASN A 112 -6.73 13.42 -25.03
C ASN A 112 -7.10 12.03 -24.49
N ASP A 113 -7.23 11.91 -23.17
CA ASP A 113 -7.60 10.68 -22.45
C ASP A 113 -6.64 9.50 -22.63
N ALA A 114 -5.42 9.72 -23.14
CA ALA A 114 -4.40 8.67 -23.26
C ALA A 114 -3.67 8.43 -21.93
N TYR A 115 -4.43 8.07 -20.91
CA TYR A 115 -3.95 7.70 -19.59
C TYR A 115 -4.79 6.54 -19.04
N ARG A 116 -4.28 5.89 -18.01
CA ARG A 116 -4.95 4.87 -17.24
C ARG A 116 -5.23 5.39 -15.85
N LEU A 117 -6.44 5.18 -15.37
CA LEU A 117 -6.84 5.52 -14.02
C LEU A 117 -7.39 4.27 -13.34
N THR A 118 -6.66 3.74 -12.36
CA THR A 118 -7.06 2.56 -11.60
C THR A 118 -7.43 2.97 -10.18
N GLN A 119 -8.66 2.68 -9.78
CA GLN A 119 -9.13 2.89 -8.41
C GLN A 119 -8.90 1.63 -7.59
N PHE A 120 -8.26 1.81 -6.44
CA PHE A 120 -8.17 0.81 -5.38
C PHE A 120 -9.04 1.26 -4.21
N GLU A 121 -9.76 0.33 -3.59
CA GLU A 121 -10.52 0.59 -2.38
C GLU A 121 -10.36 -0.56 -1.40
N ILE A 122 -10.38 -0.26 -0.11
CA ILE A 122 -10.42 -1.24 0.97
C ILE A 122 -11.60 -0.89 1.88
N ASN A 123 -12.42 -1.90 2.19
CA ASN A 123 -13.47 -1.82 3.18
C ASN A 123 -13.21 -2.88 4.24
N VAL A 124 -12.85 -2.45 5.45
CA VAL A 124 -12.62 -3.35 6.58
C VAL A 124 -13.86 -3.39 7.47
N THR A 125 -14.40 -4.58 7.70
CA THR A 125 -15.48 -4.82 8.66
C THR A 125 -15.00 -5.78 9.74
N LYS A 126 -15.82 -6.00 10.78
CA LYS A 126 -15.51 -6.98 11.84
C LYS A 126 -15.38 -8.42 11.32
N ASP A 127 -16.10 -8.75 10.26
CA ASP A 127 -16.23 -10.13 9.79
C ASP A 127 -15.35 -10.42 8.56
N HIS A 128 -15.03 -9.40 7.76
CA HIS A 128 -14.23 -9.55 6.56
C HIS A 128 -13.65 -8.21 6.09
N SER A 129 -12.58 -8.29 5.32
CA SER A 129 -12.05 -7.17 4.53
C SER A 129 -12.32 -7.39 3.04
N LEU A 130 -12.71 -6.33 2.34
CA LEU A 130 -12.98 -6.32 0.90
C LEU A 130 -12.09 -5.30 0.22
N PHE A 131 -11.15 -5.76 -0.60
CA PHE A 131 -10.32 -4.91 -1.44
C PHE A 131 -10.80 -4.99 -2.90
N SER A 132 -11.03 -3.86 -3.54
CA SER A 132 -11.43 -3.77 -4.95
C SER A 132 -10.40 -3.01 -5.77
N ARG A 133 -10.23 -3.47 -7.02
CA ARG A 133 -9.49 -2.79 -8.07
C ARG A 133 -10.44 -2.59 -9.25
N ASN A 134 -10.58 -1.35 -9.70
CA ASN A 134 -11.44 -0.99 -10.83
C ASN A 134 -10.72 -0.03 -11.78
N VAL A 135 -10.73 -0.31 -13.09
CA VAL A 135 -10.15 0.59 -14.10
C VAL A 135 -11.22 1.58 -14.54
N LEU A 136 -11.00 2.87 -14.23
CA LEU A 136 -11.92 3.96 -14.55
C LEU A 136 -11.64 4.58 -15.92
N ASN A 137 -10.38 4.57 -16.36
CA ASN A 137 -9.95 4.93 -17.70
C ASN A 137 -8.86 3.93 -18.16
N SER A 138 -8.94 3.44 -19.39
CA SER A 138 -8.04 2.47 -20.03
C SER A 138 -7.37 3.01 -21.30
N GLY A 139 -7.28 4.32 -21.46
CA GLY A 139 -6.65 4.99 -22.60
C GLY A 139 -5.13 4.82 -22.68
N PHE A 140 -4.51 4.32 -21.61
CA PHE A 140 -3.13 3.84 -21.58
C PHE A 140 -3.09 2.36 -21.15
N GLY A 141 -2.25 1.57 -21.82
CA GLY A 141 -2.30 0.11 -21.74
C GLY A 141 -1.85 -0.46 -20.39
N ALA A 142 -2.50 -1.54 -19.98
CA ALA A 142 -2.04 -2.40 -18.88
C ALA A 142 -1.22 -3.57 -19.43
N ALA A 143 -0.02 -3.80 -18.90
CA ALA A 143 0.84 -4.89 -19.36
C ALA A 143 0.46 -6.29 -18.81
N GLY A 144 -0.70 -6.45 -18.15
CA GLY A 144 -1.03 -7.69 -17.43
C GLY A 144 0.00 -7.95 -16.32
N ARG A 145 0.21 -6.95 -15.47
CA ARG A 145 1.23 -6.97 -14.41
C ARG A 145 0.87 -7.94 -13.29
N GLU A 146 1.89 -8.44 -12.60
CA GLU A 146 1.69 -9.08 -11.30
C GLU A 146 1.45 -8.01 -10.24
N LEU A 147 0.34 -8.09 -9.52
CA LEU A 147 0.08 -7.29 -8.34
C LEU A 147 0.43 -8.09 -7.09
N SER A 148 1.12 -7.44 -6.16
CA SER A 148 1.34 -7.92 -4.80
C SER A 148 0.70 -6.95 -3.80
N VAL A 149 -0.43 -7.33 -3.21
CA VAL A 149 -1.14 -6.50 -2.22
C VAL A 149 -0.78 -6.99 -0.83
N LYS A 150 -0.09 -6.17 -0.05
CA LYS A 150 0.31 -6.44 1.33
C LYS A 150 -0.67 -5.75 2.28
N PHE A 151 -1.47 -6.54 2.96
CA PHE A 151 -2.38 -6.07 3.99
C PHE A 151 -1.68 -6.13 5.36
N HIS A 152 -1.41 -4.98 5.94
CA HIS A 152 -0.75 -4.84 7.24
C HIS A 152 -1.76 -4.82 8.39
N GLY A 153 -1.30 -5.22 9.58
CA GLY A 153 -2.10 -5.20 10.80
C GLY A 153 -3.07 -6.38 10.95
N ILE A 154 -2.97 -7.40 10.09
CA ILE A 154 -3.85 -8.56 10.10
C ILE A 154 -3.61 -9.38 11.39
N ALA A 155 -4.63 -9.46 12.25
CA ALA A 155 -4.47 -9.96 13.62
C ALA A 155 -4.12 -11.45 13.73
N ALA A 156 -4.58 -12.25 12.79
CA ALA A 156 -4.34 -13.69 12.73
C ALA A 156 -4.40 -14.16 11.28
N ALA A 157 -3.88 -15.36 11.02
CA ALA A 157 -3.97 -15.96 9.70
C ALA A 157 -5.43 -16.02 9.25
N PRO A 158 -5.76 -15.52 8.04
CA PRO A 158 -7.13 -15.55 7.54
C PRO A 158 -7.59 -17.00 7.36
N ALA A 159 -8.85 -17.27 7.73
CA ALA A 159 -9.49 -18.55 7.46
C ALA A 159 -9.66 -18.77 5.95
N GLN A 160 -9.83 -17.70 5.20
CA GLN A 160 -10.01 -17.75 3.75
C GLN A 160 -9.59 -16.45 3.07
N VAL A 161 -8.86 -16.59 1.97
CA VAL A 161 -8.59 -15.52 1.01
C VAL A 161 -9.15 -15.91 -0.36
N SER A 162 -9.85 -15.01 -1.02
CA SER A 162 -10.43 -15.26 -2.34
C SER A 162 -10.17 -14.11 -3.31
N LEU A 163 -9.96 -14.44 -4.59
CA LEU A 163 -9.91 -13.50 -5.70
C LEU A 163 -11.12 -13.75 -6.61
N ASN A 164 -11.95 -12.74 -6.83
CA ASN A 164 -13.18 -12.85 -7.64
C ASN A 164 -14.06 -14.05 -7.22
N LYS A 165 -14.18 -14.26 -5.90
CA LYS A 165 -14.90 -15.38 -5.24
C LYS A 165 -14.25 -16.76 -5.37
N ASN A 166 -13.16 -16.90 -6.12
CA ASN A 166 -12.39 -18.14 -6.17
C ASN A 166 -11.39 -18.17 -5.01
N HIS A 167 -11.35 -19.26 -4.25
CA HIS A 167 -10.41 -19.38 -3.15
C HIS A 167 -8.98 -19.42 -3.70
N LEU A 168 -8.10 -18.65 -3.06
CA LEU A 168 -6.67 -18.70 -3.34
C LEU A 168 -6.02 -19.83 -2.54
N HIS A 169 -4.91 -20.35 -3.05
CA HIS A 169 -4.08 -21.29 -2.32
C HIS A 169 -2.97 -20.55 -1.56
N LEU A 170 -2.46 -21.20 -0.51
CA LEU A 170 -1.34 -20.69 0.28
C LEU A 170 -0.03 -20.87 -0.50
N LEU A 171 0.77 -19.81 -0.52
CA LEU A 171 2.15 -19.79 -1.00
C LEU A 171 3.10 -20.09 0.18
N ASN A 172 4.28 -20.65 -0.12
CA ASN A 172 5.29 -20.98 0.88
C ASN A 172 6.03 -19.74 1.41
N SER A 173 6.08 -18.66 0.63
CA SER A 173 6.71 -17.39 1.00
C SER A 173 6.13 -16.21 0.22
N SER A 174 6.40 -14.98 0.67
CA SER A 174 6.00 -13.76 -0.05
C SER A 174 6.71 -13.58 -1.40
N SER A 175 7.86 -14.24 -1.60
CA SER A 175 8.63 -14.18 -2.86
C SER A 175 8.24 -15.27 -3.87
N GLU A 176 7.37 -16.21 -3.50
CA GLU A 176 6.89 -17.23 -4.42
C GLU A 176 6.11 -16.60 -5.59
N SER A 177 6.39 -17.04 -6.81
CA SER A 177 5.72 -16.55 -8.01
C SER A 177 4.32 -17.16 -8.17
N GLY A 178 3.43 -16.42 -8.82
CA GLY A 178 2.09 -16.92 -9.18
C GLY A 178 0.98 -16.41 -8.27
N THR A 179 -0.25 -16.77 -8.64
CA THR A 179 -1.47 -16.28 -7.98
C THR A 179 -1.76 -17.07 -6.71
N GLY A 180 -1.70 -16.44 -5.55
CA GLY A 180 -1.91 -17.08 -4.25
C GLY A 180 -1.81 -16.08 -3.10
N TYR A 181 -1.69 -16.56 -1.87
CA TYR A 181 -1.46 -15.68 -0.71
C TYR A 181 -0.45 -16.26 0.26
N PHE A 182 0.24 -15.40 1.00
CA PHE A 182 1.17 -15.75 2.08
C PHE A 182 0.89 -14.89 3.31
N PHE A 183 0.91 -15.47 4.50
CA PHE A 183 0.73 -14.72 5.76
C PHE A 183 1.99 -14.82 6.62
N ASP A 184 2.61 -13.67 6.87
CA ASP A 184 3.68 -13.50 7.84
C ASP A 184 3.08 -13.22 9.21
N ALA A 185 3.10 -14.21 10.10
CA ALA A 185 2.51 -14.10 11.43
C ALA A 185 3.33 -13.21 12.38
N GLU A 186 4.64 -13.09 12.19
CA GLU A 186 5.49 -12.23 13.03
C GLU A 186 5.25 -10.75 12.68
N LYS A 187 5.19 -10.44 11.39
CA LYS A 187 4.92 -9.07 10.91
C LYS A 187 3.43 -8.73 10.85
N ARG A 188 2.55 -9.72 10.95
CA ARG A 188 1.10 -9.56 10.78
C ARG A 188 0.73 -8.98 9.41
N VAL A 189 1.41 -9.47 8.38
CA VAL A 189 1.24 -9.02 6.98
C VAL A 189 0.71 -10.18 6.13
N LEU A 190 -0.43 -9.96 5.48
CA LEU A 190 -0.97 -10.85 4.45
C LEU A 190 -0.59 -10.33 3.07
N THR A 191 0.19 -11.08 2.30
CA THR A 191 0.48 -10.78 0.90
C THR A 191 -0.45 -11.57 0.00
N VAL A 192 -1.14 -10.91 -0.93
CA VAL A 192 -1.97 -11.54 -1.96
C VAL A 192 -1.41 -11.21 -3.33
N LYS A 193 -1.08 -12.23 -4.13
CA LYS A 193 -0.48 -12.10 -5.45
C LYS A 193 -1.46 -12.53 -6.54
N PHE A 194 -1.55 -11.77 -7.62
CA PHE A 194 -2.40 -12.10 -8.77
C PHE A 194 -2.02 -11.27 -10.01
N ILE A 195 -2.43 -11.70 -11.20
CA ILE A 195 -2.27 -10.92 -12.43
C ILE A 195 -3.43 -9.93 -12.58
N GLU A 196 -3.13 -8.66 -12.84
CA GLU A 196 -4.19 -7.68 -13.13
C GLU A 196 -4.91 -7.97 -14.45
N SER A 197 -6.20 -7.62 -14.48
CA SER A 197 -7.05 -7.67 -15.67
C SER A 197 -7.66 -6.31 -16.00
N GLU A 198 -8.18 -6.16 -17.23
CA GLU A 198 -9.01 -5.00 -17.59
C GLU A 198 -10.34 -4.97 -16.81
N THR A 199 -10.87 -6.13 -16.42
CA THR A 199 -12.05 -6.23 -15.58
C THR A 199 -11.74 -5.92 -14.12
N ALA A 200 -12.75 -5.46 -13.38
CA ALA A 200 -12.67 -5.28 -11.94
C ALA A 200 -12.26 -6.59 -11.24
N GLN A 201 -11.41 -6.46 -10.22
CA GLN A 201 -10.94 -7.58 -9.41
C GLN A 201 -11.19 -7.28 -7.94
N THR A 202 -11.52 -8.32 -7.18
CA THR A 202 -11.87 -8.19 -5.77
C THR A 202 -11.18 -9.26 -4.94
N ILE A 203 -10.49 -8.82 -3.90
CA ILE A 203 -9.95 -9.70 -2.86
C ILE A 203 -10.89 -9.65 -1.66
N THR A 204 -11.27 -10.83 -1.15
CA THR A 204 -12.00 -10.98 0.10
C THR A 204 -11.14 -11.73 1.11
N ILE A 205 -10.99 -11.18 2.30
CA ILE A 205 -10.23 -11.74 3.43
C ILE A 205 -11.23 -12.02 4.56
N ARG A 206 -11.27 -13.27 5.03
CA ARG A 206 -12.11 -13.73 6.16
C ARG A 206 -11.26 -14.47 7.18
#